data_AF-A0AAV7DCV1-F1
#
_entry.id   AF-A0AAV7DCV1-F1
#
_cell.length_a   1.000
_cell.length_b   1.000
_cell.length_c   1.000
_cell.angle_alpha   90.00
_cell.angle_beta   90.00
_cell.angle_gamma   90.00
#
_symmetry.space_group_name_H-M   'P 1'
#
loop_
_entity.id
_entity.type
_entity.pdbx_description
1 polymer ?
#
loop_
_entity_poly.entity_id
_entity_poly.type
_entity_poly.pdbx_seq_one_letter_code
_entity_poly.pdbx_strand_id
1 'polypeptide(L)'
;MPPPGTGLFVDPEFPACVSSLVGAGDSPLPPLCERITWRRPQEICAAPRLFPEDSRDALGAQGILGDCWFICACSALQKSPALLQHVFPAGQYTWEDQGYTGRFTCRFWRFGRWVDVTIDDRLPCLGHKLCFSHCQDHGAFWLPLLEKAYAKLHGSYEALWAGQVVDALVDLTGGLVERWSLELANESFKEEMICRMLDLKEHCAMSCSVHKREGEHYIYFIFEWFGYEL
;
A
#
# COMPACT_ATOMS: atom_id res chain seq x y z
N MET A 1 -4.98 -38.23 -19.92
CA MET A 1 -5.49 -36.88 -20.26
C MET A 1 -4.64 -35.88 -19.49
N PRO A 2 -4.15 -34.78 -20.11
CA PRO A 2 -3.43 -33.74 -19.38
C PRO A 2 -4.38 -33.01 -18.41
N PRO A 3 -3.91 -32.56 -17.24
CA PRO A 3 -4.74 -31.86 -16.27
C PRO A 3 -5.15 -30.46 -16.76
N PRO A 4 -6.26 -29.89 -16.25
CA PRO A 4 -6.69 -28.54 -16.63
C PRO A 4 -5.69 -27.48 -16.12
N GLY A 5 -5.09 -26.69 -17.03
CA GLY A 5 -4.49 -25.39 -16.74
C GLY A 5 -3.20 -25.36 -15.92
N THR A 6 -2.08 -25.82 -16.46
CA THR A 6 -0.76 -25.89 -15.79
C THR A 6 0.01 -24.55 -15.76
N GLY A 7 -0.62 -23.46 -15.32
CA GLY A 7 0.04 -22.15 -15.24
C GLY A 7 -0.43 -21.30 -14.06
N LEU A 8 0.52 -20.60 -13.41
CA LEU A 8 0.20 -19.57 -12.42
C LEU A 8 -0.57 -18.42 -13.07
N PHE A 9 -1.44 -17.76 -12.30
CA PHE A 9 -2.25 -16.63 -12.74
C PHE A 9 -1.37 -15.51 -13.30
N VAL A 10 -1.81 -14.95 -14.41
CA VAL A 10 -1.22 -13.83 -15.13
C VAL A 10 -2.36 -12.85 -15.31
N ASP A 11 -2.25 -11.67 -14.73
CA ASP A 11 -3.27 -10.65 -14.81
C ASP A 11 -3.27 -9.99 -16.21
N PRO A 12 -4.33 -10.15 -17.01
CA PRO A 12 -4.42 -9.53 -18.33
C PRO A 12 -4.69 -8.02 -18.27
N GLU A 13 -5.27 -7.53 -17.18
CA GLU A 13 -5.64 -6.12 -17.00
C GLU A 13 -4.49 -5.30 -16.40
N PHE A 14 -3.56 -5.95 -15.72
CA PHE A 14 -2.37 -5.32 -15.16
C PHE A 14 -1.12 -6.16 -15.48
N PRO A 15 -0.71 -6.20 -16.76
CA PRO A 15 0.35 -7.09 -17.24
C PRO A 15 1.72 -6.72 -16.65
N ALA A 16 2.60 -7.71 -16.50
CA ALA A 16 3.98 -7.52 -16.06
C ALA A 16 4.87 -6.88 -17.15
N CYS A 17 4.57 -5.64 -17.55
CA CYS A 17 5.31 -4.88 -18.55
C CYS A 17 5.24 -3.37 -18.26
N VAL A 18 5.83 -2.57 -19.15
CA VAL A 18 6.00 -1.12 -18.97
C VAL A 18 4.68 -0.38 -18.81
N SER A 19 3.58 -0.83 -19.44
CA SER A 19 2.27 -0.16 -19.32
C SER A 19 1.69 -0.17 -17.90
N SER A 20 2.11 -1.12 -17.06
CA SER A 20 1.72 -1.17 -15.65
C SER A 20 2.66 -0.37 -14.75
N LEU A 21 3.84 0.00 -15.26
CA LEU A 21 4.80 0.84 -14.55
C LEU A 21 4.54 2.33 -14.81
N VAL A 22 4.37 2.69 -16.08
CA VAL A 22 4.30 4.07 -16.57
C VAL A 22 2.96 4.31 -17.24
N GLY A 23 2.37 5.47 -16.95
CA GLY A 23 1.15 5.96 -17.56
C GLY A 23 1.42 7.21 -18.39
N ALA A 24 0.59 8.24 -18.18
CA ALA A 24 0.73 9.55 -18.84
C ALA A 24 1.25 10.63 -17.88
N GLY A 25 1.95 10.23 -16.81
CA GLY A 25 2.45 11.14 -15.78
C GLY A 25 3.86 11.67 -16.05
N ASP A 26 4.29 12.61 -15.21
CA ASP A 26 5.64 13.20 -15.22
C ASP A 26 6.45 12.71 -14.01
N SER A 27 6.57 11.39 -13.85
CA SER A 27 7.39 10.82 -12.76
C SER A 27 8.86 10.62 -13.20
N PRO A 28 9.81 10.47 -12.26
CA PRO A 28 11.19 10.10 -12.59
C PRO A 28 11.37 8.61 -12.91
N LEU A 29 10.29 7.83 -13.00
CA LEU A 29 10.33 6.37 -13.22
C LEU A 29 10.74 5.93 -14.64
N PRO A 30 10.33 6.61 -15.75
CA PRO A 30 10.54 6.11 -17.11
C PRO A 30 11.99 5.70 -17.46
N PRO A 31 13.05 6.45 -17.07
CA PRO A 31 14.43 6.07 -17.36
C PRO A 31 14.88 4.74 -16.71
N LEU A 32 14.19 4.28 -15.66
CA LEU A 32 14.53 3.06 -14.93
C LEU A 32 13.79 1.83 -15.46
N CYS A 33 12.70 2.01 -16.22
CA CYS A 33 11.82 0.93 -16.64
C CYS A 33 12.51 -0.16 -17.45
N GLU A 34 13.51 0.19 -18.28
CA GLU A 34 14.27 -0.79 -19.07
C GLU A 34 15.05 -1.79 -18.21
N ARG A 35 15.36 -1.43 -16.96
CA ARG A 35 16.10 -2.27 -16.02
C ARG A 35 15.19 -3.10 -15.11
N ILE A 36 13.89 -2.80 -15.11
CA ILE A 36 12.91 -3.44 -14.24
C ILE A 36 12.52 -4.79 -14.83
N THR A 37 12.68 -5.83 -14.02
CA THR A 37 12.20 -7.18 -14.30
C THR A 37 11.04 -7.51 -13.38
N TRP A 38 10.12 -8.37 -13.81
CA TRP A 38 8.99 -8.79 -13.00
C TRP A 38 9.23 -10.20 -12.47
N ARG A 39 9.20 -10.36 -11.15
CA ARG A 39 9.52 -11.63 -10.47
C ARG A 39 8.44 -12.00 -9.48
N ARG A 40 8.15 -13.29 -9.35
CA ARG A 40 7.30 -13.78 -8.25
C ARG A 40 8.11 -13.86 -6.96
N PRO A 41 7.46 -13.86 -5.78
CA PRO A 41 8.15 -13.90 -4.50
C PRO A 41 9.11 -15.08 -4.32
N GLN A 42 8.79 -16.26 -4.87
CA GLN A 42 9.68 -17.42 -4.85
C GLN A 42 10.98 -17.23 -5.65
N GLU A 43 11.03 -16.26 -6.56
CA GLU A 43 12.23 -15.89 -7.32
C GLU A 43 13.05 -14.78 -6.64
N ILE A 44 12.49 -14.18 -5.59
CA ILE A 44 13.07 -13.06 -4.83
C ILE A 44 13.66 -13.59 -3.51
N CYS A 45 12.94 -14.44 -2.79
CA CYS A 45 13.40 -15.05 -1.54
C CYS A 45 12.98 -16.53 -1.41
N ALA A 46 13.61 -17.25 -0.49
CA ALA A 46 13.44 -18.70 -0.35
C ALA A 46 12.12 -19.13 0.32
N ALA A 47 11.58 -18.29 1.21
CA ALA A 47 10.39 -18.60 2.01
C ALA A 47 9.45 -17.38 2.03
N PRO A 48 8.74 -17.10 0.92
CA PRO A 48 7.83 -15.97 0.86
C PRO A 48 6.58 -16.22 1.69
N ARG A 49 6.17 -15.21 2.45
CA ARG A 49 4.96 -15.19 3.27
C ARG A 49 4.16 -13.94 2.97
N LEU A 50 2.86 -14.01 3.25
CA LEU A 50 1.98 -12.88 2.98
C LEU A 50 2.24 -11.81 4.04
N PHE A 51 2.04 -12.19 5.29
CA PHE A 51 2.32 -11.36 6.45
C PHE A 51 3.58 -11.85 7.18
N PRO A 52 4.31 -10.97 7.88
CA PRO A 52 5.42 -11.38 8.74
C PRO A 52 4.91 -12.13 9.97
N GLU A 53 5.82 -12.84 10.63
CA GLU A 53 5.51 -13.56 11.87
C GLU A 53 5.25 -12.60 13.05
N ASP A 54 6.06 -11.55 13.18
CA ASP A 54 5.81 -10.46 14.12
C ASP A 54 5.17 -9.27 13.39
N SER A 55 4.01 -8.84 13.89
CA SER A 55 3.32 -7.62 13.46
C SER A 55 4.21 -6.37 13.46
N ARG A 56 5.25 -6.31 14.30
CA ARG A 56 6.22 -5.20 14.36
C ARG A 56 7.11 -5.13 13.13
N ASP A 57 7.37 -6.27 12.51
CA ASP A 57 8.24 -6.38 11.32
C ASP A 57 7.47 -6.15 10.01
N ALA A 58 6.15 -5.94 10.08
CA ALA A 58 5.35 -5.54 8.92
C ALA A 58 5.57 -4.07 8.53
N LEU A 59 6.41 -3.32 9.26
CA LEU A 59 6.69 -1.93 8.94
C LEU A 59 7.22 -1.82 7.51
N GLY A 60 6.55 -0.99 6.73
CA GLY A 60 6.89 -0.74 5.34
C GLY A 60 8.01 0.27 5.18
N ALA A 61 8.88 0.03 4.20
CA ALA A 61 9.78 1.03 3.67
C ALA A 61 9.39 1.37 2.23
N GLN A 62 9.45 2.66 1.90
CA GLN A 62 9.26 3.16 0.55
C GLN A 62 10.42 2.73 -0.35
N GLY A 63 10.12 2.40 -1.60
CA GLY A 63 11.13 2.14 -2.63
C GLY A 63 11.52 3.39 -3.42
N ILE A 64 11.76 3.22 -4.71
CA ILE A 64 12.15 4.32 -5.62
C ILE A 64 10.98 5.20 -6.06
N LEU A 65 9.73 4.78 -5.83
CA LEU A 65 8.53 5.50 -6.22
C LEU A 65 8.17 6.53 -5.16
N GLY A 66 7.71 7.72 -5.59
CA GLY A 66 7.29 8.83 -4.72
C GLY A 66 5.90 8.65 -4.10
N ASP A 67 5.57 7.46 -3.59
CA ASP A 67 4.26 7.07 -3.08
C ASP A 67 4.18 7.02 -1.54
N CYS A 68 5.09 7.72 -0.84
CA CYS A 68 5.13 7.78 0.63
C CYS A 68 3.77 7.98 1.30
N TRP A 69 2.88 8.77 0.70
CA TRP A 69 1.51 9.01 1.15
C TRP A 69 0.69 7.72 1.29
N PHE A 70 0.85 6.76 0.38
CA PHE A 70 0.17 5.48 0.39
C PHE A 70 0.79 4.54 1.43
N ILE A 71 2.11 4.44 1.46
CA ILE A 71 2.85 3.62 2.45
C ILE A 71 2.55 4.08 3.88
N CYS A 72 2.38 5.38 4.07
CA CYS A 72 1.96 5.97 5.32
C CYS A 72 0.54 5.56 5.73
N ALA A 73 -0.43 5.56 4.80
CA ALA A 73 -1.76 5.04 5.08
C ALA A 73 -1.73 3.53 5.39
N CYS A 74 -0.87 2.76 4.71
CA CYS A 74 -0.65 1.34 5.00
C CYS A 74 -0.09 1.09 6.41
N SER A 75 0.70 2.02 6.95
CA SER A 75 1.17 1.95 8.34
C SER A 75 0.03 2.08 9.36
N ALA A 76 -1.03 2.81 9.03
CA ALA A 76 -2.25 2.84 9.84
C ALA A 76 -3.04 1.52 9.71
N LEU A 77 -3.14 0.98 8.49
CA LEU A 77 -3.80 -0.30 8.22
C LEU A 77 -3.17 -1.45 9.02
N GLN A 78 -1.83 -1.51 9.08
CA GLN A 78 -1.08 -2.51 9.85
C GLN A 78 -1.46 -2.55 11.34
N LYS A 79 -1.86 -1.42 11.92
CA LYS A 79 -2.22 -1.30 13.33
C LYS A 79 -3.63 -1.80 13.64
N SER A 80 -4.44 -2.09 12.62
CA SER A 80 -5.80 -2.60 12.75
C SER A 80 -5.94 -3.98 12.07
N PRO A 81 -5.82 -5.08 12.82
CA PRO A 81 -5.99 -6.43 12.26
C PRO A 81 -7.33 -6.65 11.58
N ALA A 82 -8.41 -6.08 12.13
CA ALA A 82 -9.75 -6.17 11.55
C ALA A 82 -9.82 -5.49 10.18
N LEU A 83 -9.24 -4.29 10.06
CA LEU A 83 -9.21 -3.59 8.78
C LEU A 83 -8.28 -4.30 7.78
N LEU A 84 -7.12 -4.79 8.24
CA LEU A 84 -6.21 -5.56 7.41
C LEU A 84 -6.86 -6.82 6.86
N GLN A 85 -7.64 -7.57 7.65
CA GLN A 85 -8.41 -8.74 7.18
C GLN A 85 -9.55 -8.37 6.24
N HIS A 86 -10.06 -7.14 6.32
CA HIS A 86 -11.08 -6.66 5.39
C HIS A 86 -10.46 -6.26 4.05
N VAL A 87 -9.31 -5.58 4.08
CA VAL A 87 -8.51 -5.20 2.89
C VAL A 87 -7.87 -6.43 2.24
N PHE A 88 -7.41 -7.41 3.01
CA PHE A 88 -6.93 -8.70 2.54
C PHE A 88 -7.88 -9.82 2.98
N PRO A 89 -8.86 -10.19 2.13
CA PRO A 89 -9.81 -11.24 2.45
C PRO A 89 -9.12 -12.53 2.86
N ALA A 90 -9.63 -13.17 3.91
CA ALA A 90 -9.14 -14.47 4.37
C ALA A 90 -9.40 -15.60 3.35
N GLY A 91 -8.66 -16.70 3.48
CA GLY A 91 -8.86 -17.91 2.67
C GLY A 91 -8.22 -17.88 1.28
N GLN A 92 -7.35 -16.91 1.01
CA GLN A 92 -6.52 -16.87 -0.19
C GLN A 92 -5.34 -17.83 -0.04
N TYR A 93 -5.07 -18.64 -1.06
CA TYR A 93 -3.90 -19.52 -1.07
C TYR A 93 -2.61 -18.71 -1.26
N THR A 94 -1.67 -18.92 -0.35
CA THR A 94 -0.33 -18.33 -0.32
C THR A 94 0.71 -19.35 -0.81
N TRP A 95 1.99 -18.96 -0.84
CA TRP A 95 3.06 -19.75 -1.46
C TRP A 95 3.33 -21.13 -0.81
N GLU A 96 2.96 -21.33 0.45
CA GLU A 96 3.11 -22.63 1.14
C GLU A 96 1.93 -23.58 0.87
N ASP A 97 0.83 -23.05 0.34
CA ASP A 97 -0.39 -23.83 0.11
C ASP A 97 -0.32 -24.64 -1.20
N GLN A 98 -0.80 -25.89 -1.16
CA GLN A 98 -0.91 -26.72 -2.37
C GLN A 98 -1.84 -26.11 -3.43
N GLY A 99 -2.78 -25.26 -3.00
CA GLY A 99 -3.74 -24.54 -3.86
C GLY A 99 -3.21 -23.23 -4.43
N TYR A 100 -1.94 -22.88 -4.20
CA TYR A 100 -1.35 -21.65 -4.69
C TYR A 100 -1.49 -21.51 -6.22
N THR A 101 -2.03 -20.37 -6.65
CA THR A 101 -2.22 -20.05 -8.07
C THR A 101 -1.54 -18.74 -8.49
N GLY A 102 -0.75 -18.11 -7.63
CA GLY A 102 -0.12 -16.82 -7.91
C GLY A 102 -1.13 -15.67 -8.08
N ARG A 103 -2.28 -15.77 -7.41
CA ARG A 103 -3.39 -14.82 -7.44
C ARG A 103 -3.67 -14.29 -6.05
N PHE A 104 -3.78 -12.98 -5.92
CA PHE A 104 -4.16 -12.29 -4.70
C PHE A 104 -5.24 -11.25 -5.00
N THR A 105 -6.11 -11.00 -4.04
CA THR A 105 -7.20 -10.04 -4.07
C THR A 105 -7.07 -9.13 -2.87
N CYS A 106 -7.15 -7.83 -3.13
CA CYS A 106 -7.26 -6.78 -2.11
C CYS A 106 -8.61 -6.07 -2.27
N ARG A 107 -9.11 -5.44 -1.20
CA ARG A 107 -10.33 -4.63 -1.24
C ARG A 107 -10.00 -3.17 -1.00
N PHE A 108 -10.60 -2.32 -1.82
CA PHE A 108 -10.53 -0.86 -1.65
C PHE A 108 -11.92 -0.27 -1.66
N TRP A 109 -12.13 0.76 -0.85
CA TRP A 109 -13.35 1.53 -0.82
C TRP A 109 -13.36 2.54 -1.96
N ARG A 110 -14.30 2.41 -2.91
CA ARG A 110 -14.43 3.32 -4.04
C ARG A 110 -15.89 3.72 -4.22
N PHE A 111 -16.13 5.03 -4.21
CA PHE A 111 -17.43 5.64 -4.49
C PHE A 111 -18.59 5.01 -3.67
N GLY A 112 -18.36 4.79 -2.37
CA GLY A 112 -19.39 4.30 -1.46
C GLY A 112 -19.54 2.78 -1.38
N ARG A 113 -18.62 2.01 -1.97
CA ARG A 113 -18.63 0.53 -1.90
C ARG A 113 -17.23 -0.06 -1.89
N TRP A 114 -17.09 -1.24 -1.30
CA TRP A 114 -15.87 -2.05 -1.41
C TRP A 114 -15.78 -2.69 -2.80
N VAL A 115 -14.60 -2.59 -3.41
CA VAL A 115 -14.28 -3.14 -4.72
C VAL A 115 -13.11 -4.11 -4.55
N ASP A 116 -13.29 -5.33 -5.03
CA ASP A 116 -12.24 -6.35 -5.07
C ASP A 116 -11.32 -6.09 -6.26
N VAL A 117 -10.02 -6.03 -6.01
CA VAL A 117 -8.96 -5.88 -7.01
C VAL A 117 -8.08 -7.11 -6.96
N THR A 118 -8.19 -7.94 -7.99
CA THR A 118 -7.37 -9.15 -8.14
C THR A 118 -6.14 -8.87 -9.00
N ILE A 119 -4.99 -9.33 -8.55
CA ILE A 119 -3.68 -9.22 -9.20
C ILE A 119 -2.99 -10.60 -9.26
N ASP A 120 -2.03 -10.74 -10.17
CA ASP A 120 -0.99 -11.76 -9.98
C ASP A 120 0.11 -11.26 -9.03
N ASP A 121 0.97 -12.15 -8.55
CA ASP A 121 2.04 -11.80 -7.60
C ASP A 121 3.40 -11.48 -8.24
N ARG A 122 3.47 -11.22 -9.55
CA ARG A 122 4.72 -10.73 -10.15
C ARG A 122 4.96 -9.29 -9.70
N LEU A 123 6.12 -9.01 -9.11
CA LEU A 123 6.48 -7.70 -8.58
C LEU A 123 7.66 -7.08 -9.33
N PRO A 124 7.67 -5.75 -9.53
CA PRO A 124 8.78 -5.02 -10.14
C PRO A 124 10.07 -5.13 -9.32
N CYS A 125 11.16 -5.54 -9.96
CA CYS A 125 12.45 -5.77 -9.34
C CYS A 125 13.62 -5.22 -10.18
N LEU A 126 14.62 -4.66 -9.49
CA LEU A 126 15.96 -4.41 -10.03
C LEU A 126 16.87 -5.55 -9.58
N GLY A 127 17.17 -6.47 -10.49
CA GLY A 127 17.84 -7.72 -10.14
C GLY A 127 16.91 -8.62 -9.31
N HIS A 128 17.27 -8.91 -8.06
CA HIS A 128 16.46 -9.69 -7.10
C HIS A 128 15.92 -8.82 -5.95
N LYS A 129 15.86 -7.50 -6.11
CA LYS A 129 15.34 -6.57 -5.09
C LYS A 129 14.11 -5.85 -5.60
N LEU A 130 13.08 -5.76 -4.76
CA LEU A 130 11.87 -4.99 -5.04
C LEU A 130 12.22 -3.53 -5.36
N CYS A 131 11.63 -2.99 -6.42
CA CYS A 131 11.82 -1.58 -6.80
C CYS A 131 11.07 -0.64 -5.86
N PHE A 132 9.88 -1.05 -5.45
CA PHE A 132 8.91 -0.22 -4.77
C PHE A 132 8.85 -0.57 -3.28
N SER A 133 7.67 -0.53 -2.67
CA SER A 133 7.54 -0.82 -1.26
C SER A 133 8.06 -2.22 -0.92
N HIS A 134 8.55 -2.36 0.32
CA HIS A 134 8.98 -3.63 0.90
C HIS A 134 8.81 -3.59 2.41
N CYS A 135 8.66 -4.76 3.03
CA CYS A 135 8.63 -4.89 4.48
C CYS A 135 10.05 -4.96 5.04
N GLN A 136 10.21 -4.66 6.34
CA GLN A 136 11.46 -4.92 7.06
C GLN A 136 11.81 -6.41 7.05
N ASP A 137 10.81 -7.28 7.26
CA ASP A 137 10.94 -8.71 6.91
C ASP A 137 10.94 -8.85 5.37
N HIS A 138 12.11 -9.11 4.79
CA HIS A 138 12.27 -9.33 3.35
C HIS A 138 11.55 -10.60 2.82
N GLY A 139 11.03 -11.46 3.71
CA GLY A 139 10.17 -12.58 3.37
C GLY A 139 8.68 -12.23 3.31
N ALA A 140 8.25 -11.05 3.78
CA ALA A 140 6.85 -10.63 3.81
C ALA A 140 6.48 -9.76 2.60
N PHE A 141 5.35 -10.09 1.95
CA PHE A 141 4.94 -9.48 0.68
C PHE A 141 3.59 -8.76 0.70
N TRP A 142 2.90 -8.66 1.83
CA TRP A 142 1.60 -7.98 1.92
C TRP A 142 1.65 -6.56 1.38
N LEU A 143 2.66 -5.78 1.77
CA LEU A 143 2.77 -4.37 1.36
C LEU A 143 3.07 -4.22 -0.14
N PRO A 144 4.09 -4.91 -0.72
CA PRO A 144 4.31 -4.90 -2.17
C PRO A 144 3.07 -5.33 -2.98
N LEU A 145 2.32 -6.34 -2.50
CA LEU A 145 1.11 -6.80 -3.16
C LEU A 145 -0.04 -5.80 -3.04
N LEU A 146 -0.19 -5.15 -1.87
CA LEU A 146 -1.19 -4.11 -1.66
C LEU A 146 -0.92 -2.91 -2.56
N GLU A 147 0.34 -2.46 -2.61
CA GLU A 147 0.79 -1.39 -3.51
C GLU A 147 0.52 -1.73 -4.96
N LYS A 148 0.80 -2.97 -5.39
CA LYS A 148 0.48 -3.42 -6.75
C LYS A 148 -1.03 -3.37 -7.04
N ALA A 149 -1.86 -3.86 -6.13
CA ALA A 149 -3.31 -3.84 -6.31
C ALA A 149 -3.85 -2.41 -6.38
N TYR A 150 -3.27 -1.51 -5.57
CA TYR A 150 -3.62 -0.09 -5.61
C TYR A 150 -3.14 0.58 -6.90
N ALA A 151 -1.92 0.27 -7.37
CA ALA A 151 -1.44 0.71 -8.67
C ALA A 151 -2.34 0.24 -9.81
N LYS A 152 -2.84 -1.01 -9.77
CA LYS A 152 -3.85 -1.51 -10.72
C LYS A 152 -5.13 -0.69 -10.68
N LEU A 153 -5.62 -0.38 -9.48
CA LEU A 153 -6.84 0.43 -9.31
C LEU A 153 -6.70 1.84 -9.91
N HIS A 154 -5.49 2.41 -9.89
CA HIS A 154 -5.15 3.71 -10.47
C HIS A 154 -4.57 3.64 -11.88
N GLY A 155 -4.41 2.43 -12.44
CA GLY A 155 -3.99 2.16 -13.81
C GLY A 155 -2.49 1.94 -14.04
N SER A 156 -1.61 2.43 -13.17
CA SER A 156 -0.16 2.18 -13.22
C SER A 156 0.52 2.49 -11.88
N TYR A 157 1.75 2.01 -11.67
CA TYR A 157 2.55 2.44 -10.51
C TYR A 157 2.85 3.94 -10.54
N GLU A 158 3.15 4.50 -11.71
CA GLU A 158 3.37 5.94 -11.87
C GLU A 158 2.17 6.78 -11.40
N ALA A 159 0.93 6.28 -11.54
CA ALA A 159 -0.26 6.98 -11.05
C ALA A 159 -0.28 7.15 -9.53
N LEU A 160 0.54 6.40 -8.78
CA LEU A 160 0.71 6.56 -7.34
C LEU A 160 1.74 7.63 -6.97
N TRP A 161 2.43 8.23 -7.93
CA TRP A 161 3.42 9.27 -7.66
C TRP A 161 2.73 10.55 -7.16
N ALA A 162 3.21 11.09 -6.03
CA ALA A 162 2.80 12.39 -5.48
C ALA A 162 1.30 12.53 -5.12
N GLY A 163 0.66 11.48 -4.63
CA GLY A 163 -0.73 11.52 -4.14
C GLY A 163 -0.92 12.10 -2.74
N GLN A 164 -2.11 11.95 -2.17
CA GLN A 164 -2.50 12.50 -0.87
C GLN A 164 -2.92 11.40 0.11
N VAL A 165 -2.35 11.43 1.32
CA VAL A 165 -2.58 10.40 2.34
C VAL A 165 -4.05 10.25 2.74
N VAL A 166 -4.80 11.36 2.69
CA VAL A 166 -6.26 11.37 2.92
C VAL A 166 -6.99 10.44 1.95
N ASP A 167 -6.63 10.44 0.67
CA ASP A 167 -7.30 9.62 -0.33
C ASP A 167 -7.02 8.14 -0.08
N ALA A 168 -5.77 7.79 0.25
CA ALA A 168 -5.42 6.42 0.62
C ALA A 168 -6.12 5.97 1.91
N LEU A 169 -6.24 6.84 2.92
CA LEU A 169 -6.97 6.50 4.14
C LEU A 169 -8.45 6.23 3.86
N VAL A 170 -9.11 7.04 3.03
CA VAL A 170 -10.50 6.76 2.63
C VAL A 170 -10.58 5.45 1.86
N ASP A 171 -9.71 5.23 0.88
CA ASP A 171 -9.72 4.03 0.04
C ASP A 171 -9.40 2.75 0.83
N LEU A 172 -8.60 2.82 1.91
CA LEU A 172 -8.27 1.66 2.74
C LEU A 172 -9.24 1.43 3.90
N THR A 173 -9.97 2.45 4.36
CA THR A 173 -10.83 2.37 5.57
C THR A 173 -12.32 2.42 5.26
N GLY A 174 -12.72 3.06 4.16
CA GLY A 174 -14.09 3.49 3.91
C GLY A 174 -14.61 4.58 4.86
N GLY A 175 -13.75 5.12 5.71
CA GLY A 175 -14.07 6.14 6.70
C GLY A 175 -14.13 7.55 6.11
N LEU A 176 -14.48 8.50 6.98
CA LEU A 176 -14.40 9.93 6.70
C LEU A 176 -13.05 10.46 7.16
N VAL A 177 -12.45 11.35 6.38
CA VAL A 177 -11.22 12.03 6.73
C VAL A 177 -11.49 13.51 6.94
N GLU A 178 -10.96 14.04 8.04
CA GLU A 178 -10.94 15.46 8.32
C GLU A 178 -9.50 15.97 8.26
N ARG A 179 -9.31 17.16 7.70
CA ARG A 179 -8.01 17.81 7.58
C ARG A 179 -8.03 19.17 8.25
N TRP A 180 -7.06 19.42 9.11
CA TRP A 180 -6.85 20.71 9.74
C TRP A 180 -5.54 21.33 9.26
N SER A 181 -5.56 22.64 9.01
CA SER A 181 -4.35 23.43 8.72
C SER A 181 -3.90 24.16 9.97
N LEU A 182 -2.73 23.79 10.50
CA LEU A 182 -2.16 24.42 11.70
C LEU A 182 -1.68 25.84 11.45
N GLU A 183 -1.32 26.20 10.22
CA GLU A 183 -0.85 27.55 9.85
C GLU A 183 -1.98 28.59 9.96
N LEU A 184 -3.21 28.18 9.64
CA LEU A 184 -4.38 29.07 9.62
C LEU A 184 -5.14 29.08 10.96
N ALA A 185 -4.73 28.24 11.90
CA ALA A 185 -5.39 28.06 13.19
C ALA A 185 -5.00 29.17 14.18
N ASN A 186 -5.99 29.83 14.78
CA ASN A 186 -5.77 30.66 15.97
C ASN A 186 -5.60 29.77 17.22
N GLU A 187 -5.11 30.34 18.34
CA GLU A 187 -4.83 29.56 19.55
C GLU A 187 -6.08 28.83 20.10
N SER A 188 -7.25 29.49 20.11
CA SER A 188 -8.50 28.83 20.55
C SER A 188 -8.88 27.62 19.68
N PHE A 189 -8.65 27.69 18.37
CA PHE A 189 -8.92 26.59 17.46
C PHE A 189 -7.91 25.45 17.62
N LYS A 190 -6.65 25.78 17.92
CA LYS A 190 -5.63 24.76 18.24
C LYS A 190 -6.00 23.99 19.51
N GLU A 191 -6.47 24.68 20.55
CA GLU A 191 -6.94 24.03 21.78
C GLU A 191 -8.12 23.08 21.52
N GLU A 192 -9.15 23.55 20.80
CA GLU A 192 -10.31 22.72 20.43
C GLU A 192 -9.90 21.50 19.60
N MET A 193 -9.01 21.69 18.63
CA MET A 193 -8.48 20.62 17.80
C MET A 193 -7.70 19.59 18.63
N ILE A 194 -6.86 20.03 19.59
CA ILE A 194 -6.14 19.11 20.49
C ILE A 194 -7.13 18.29 21.33
N CYS A 195 -8.14 18.92 21.92
CA CYS A 195 -9.18 18.20 22.67
C CYS A 195 -9.86 17.15 21.78
N ARG A 196 -10.25 17.53 20.57
CA ARG A 196 -10.89 16.62 19.62
C ARG A 196 -9.98 15.48 19.18
N MET A 197 -8.70 15.74 18.95
CA MET A 197 -7.70 14.69 18.65
C MET A 197 -7.55 13.72 19.81
N LEU A 198 -7.54 14.22 21.06
CA LEU A 198 -7.45 13.37 22.25
C LEU A 198 -8.69 12.48 22.42
N ASP A 199 -9.88 12.99 22.11
CA ASP A 199 -11.12 12.23 22.13
C ASP A 199 -11.17 11.15 21.04
N LEU A 200 -10.58 11.44 19.87
CA LEU A 200 -10.60 10.55 18.70
C LEU A 200 -9.43 9.57 18.64
N LYS A 201 -8.38 9.74 19.45
CA LYS A 201 -7.11 8.97 19.32
C LYS A 201 -7.31 7.46 19.37
N GLU A 202 -8.27 7.02 20.18
CA GLU A 202 -8.62 5.60 20.39
C GLU A 202 -9.59 5.06 19.32
N HIS A 203 -9.99 5.87 18.34
CA HIS A 203 -11.02 5.50 17.36
C HIS A 203 -10.67 5.88 15.92
N CYS A 204 -9.57 6.60 15.70
CA CYS A 204 -9.21 7.16 14.40
C CYS A 204 -7.73 6.98 14.09
N ALA A 205 -7.41 6.83 12.81
CA ALA A 205 -6.06 7.03 12.31
C ALA A 205 -5.77 8.53 12.27
N MET A 206 -4.68 8.95 12.90
CA MET A 206 -4.19 10.32 12.79
C MET A 206 -2.88 10.36 12.02
N SER A 207 -2.79 11.33 11.12
CA SER A 207 -1.61 11.64 10.34
C SER A 207 -1.30 13.12 10.47
N CYS A 208 -0.04 13.46 10.65
CA CYS A 208 0.44 14.82 10.44
C CYS A 208 1.45 14.84 9.29
N SER A 209 1.48 15.95 8.57
CA SER A 209 2.52 16.22 7.58
C SER A 209 2.92 17.68 7.69
N VAL A 210 4.20 17.95 7.44
CA VAL A 210 4.73 19.31 7.39
C VAL A 210 4.90 19.69 5.93
N HIS A 211 4.15 20.68 5.48
CA HIS A 211 4.35 21.28 4.16
C HIS A 211 5.47 22.31 4.24
N LYS A 212 6.50 22.16 3.43
CA LYS A 212 7.58 23.16 3.32
C LYS A 212 7.22 24.21 2.26
N ARG A 213 7.52 25.48 2.52
CA ARG A 213 7.66 26.49 1.46
C ARG A 213 9.00 26.26 0.74
N GLU A 214 8.95 26.07 -0.58
CA GLU A 214 10.03 25.89 -1.57
C GLU A 214 11.42 25.41 -1.09
N GLY A 215 11.88 24.25 -1.58
CA GLY A 215 13.31 24.02 -1.84
C GLY A 215 14.01 22.77 -1.28
N GLU A 216 13.52 22.06 -0.25
CA GLU A 216 14.14 20.78 0.17
C GLU A 216 13.10 19.84 0.82
N HIS A 217 13.02 18.59 0.41
CA HIS A 217 11.93 17.68 0.78
C HIS A 217 12.24 16.87 2.05
N TYR A 218 11.42 17.03 3.09
CA TYR A 218 11.24 16.01 4.13
C TYR A 218 9.76 15.95 4.50
N ILE A 219 9.10 14.82 4.20
CA ILE A 219 7.76 14.55 4.70
C ILE A 219 7.93 13.57 5.86
N TYR A 220 7.83 14.08 7.09
CA TYR A 220 7.71 13.24 8.27
C TYR A 220 6.24 12.97 8.49
N PHE A 221 5.86 11.71 8.37
CA PHE A 221 4.55 11.23 8.75
C PHE A 221 4.69 10.53 10.10
N ILE A 222 4.16 11.13 11.16
CA ILE A 222 4.01 10.46 12.45
C ILE A 222 2.58 9.94 12.49
N PHE A 223 2.46 8.62 12.53
CA PHE A 223 1.19 7.92 12.66
C PHE A 223 1.13 7.24 14.02
N GLU A 224 0.18 7.66 14.84
CA GLU A 224 -0.23 6.90 16.02
C GLU A 224 -1.69 6.46 15.81
N TRP A 225 -1.90 5.16 15.94
CA TRP A 225 -3.22 4.56 16.03
C TRP A 225 -3.31 4.10 17.48
N PHE A 226 -4.26 4.62 18.25
CA PHE A 226 -4.45 4.17 19.63
C PHE A 226 -5.68 3.27 19.80
N GLY A 227 -6.46 3.00 18.76
CA GLY A 227 -7.75 2.32 18.91
C GLY A 227 -7.77 0.80 18.87
N TYR A 228 -8.53 0.21 19.79
CA TYR A 228 -8.97 -1.19 19.80
C TYR A 228 -10.31 -1.37 19.06
N GLU A 229 -10.45 -2.56 18.46
CA GLU A 229 -11.57 -3.24 17.77
C GLU A 229 -12.96 -2.55 17.66
N LEU A 230 -13.51 -2.58 16.44
CA LEU A 230 -14.95 -2.48 16.13
C LEU A 230 -15.63 -3.84 16.28
#